data_AF-A0A254UVH7-F1
#
_entry.id   AF-A0A254UVH7-F1
#
_cell.length_a   1.000
_cell.length_b   1.000
_cell.length_c   1.000
_cell.angle_alpha   90.00
_cell.angle_beta   90.00
_cell.angle_gamma   90.00
#
_symmetry.space_group_name_H-M   'P 1'
#
loop_
_entity.id
_entity.type
_entity.pdbx_description
1 polymer ?
#
loop_
_entity_poly.entity_id
_entity_poly.type
_entity_poly.pdbx_seq_one_letter_code
_entity_poly.pdbx_strand_id
1 'polypeptide(L)'
;MLARKDRLDEIDGLFDADALTKGLISGLEIRPEVFGERVPALRAHLHGIQIAVLRHVECGHWLWTLLKVAGKSAQTARSVGFTGQLTMRFRGEKIVEAYNTHDVIALL
;
A
#
# COMPACT_ATOMS: atom_id res chain seq x y z
N MET A 1 -10.74 -8.26 21.98
CA MET A 1 -9.91 -7.10 21.55
C MET A 1 -10.08 -6.94 20.06
N LEU A 2 -11.02 -6.08 19.63
CA LEU A 2 -11.33 -5.86 18.21
C LEU A 2 -10.23 -4.99 17.59
N ALA A 3 -9.49 -5.52 16.62
CA ALA A 3 -8.46 -4.78 15.90
C ALA A 3 -9.10 -3.55 15.22
N ARG A 4 -8.64 -2.35 15.59
CA ARG A 4 -9.08 -1.08 14.99
C ARG A 4 -8.66 -1.06 13.51
N LYS A 5 -9.64 -1.11 12.60
CA LYS A 5 -9.42 -1.38 11.16
C LYS A 5 -9.16 -0.13 10.31
N ASP A 6 -9.15 1.07 10.92
CA ASP A 6 -9.25 2.35 10.18
C ASP A 6 -8.27 3.43 10.68
N ARG A 7 -6.97 3.12 10.76
CA ARG A 7 -5.93 4.08 11.19
C ARG A 7 -5.28 4.83 10.01
N LEU A 8 -6.08 5.38 9.12
CA LEU A 8 -5.55 6.20 8.01
C LEU A 8 -4.85 7.47 8.54
N ASP A 9 -5.28 7.95 9.70
CA ASP A 9 -4.69 9.08 10.45
C ASP A 9 -3.24 8.81 10.90
N GLU A 10 -2.82 7.54 10.99
CA GLU A 10 -1.45 7.20 11.40
C GLU A 10 -0.46 7.17 10.23
N ILE A 11 -0.94 7.15 8.98
CA ILE A 11 -0.09 6.95 7.80
C ILE A 11 0.93 8.08 7.66
N ASP A 12 0.50 9.33 7.86
CA ASP A 12 1.38 10.50 7.80
C ASP A 12 2.55 10.37 8.79
N GLY A 13 2.28 9.79 9.96
CA GLY A 13 3.28 9.54 10.99
C GLY A 13 4.34 8.50 10.61
N LEU A 14 4.14 7.71 9.56
CA LEU A 14 5.13 6.72 9.09
C LEU A 14 6.18 7.35 8.18
N PHE A 15 5.90 8.50 7.57
CA PHE A 15 6.80 9.15 6.63
C PHE A 15 7.64 10.23 7.31
N ASP A 16 8.86 10.42 6.81
CA ASP A 16 9.69 11.57 7.17
C ASP A 16 9.14 12.82 6.44
N ALA A 17 9.11 13.98 7.09
CA ALA A 17 8.64 15.21 6.47
C ALA A 17 9.48 15.60 5.23
N ASP A 18 10.78 15.26 5.24
CA ASP A 18 11.69 15.48 4.12
C ASP A 18 11.56 14.43 3.01
N ALA A 19 10.83 13.33 3.24
CA ALA A 19 10.54 12.32 2.21
C ALA A 19 9.72 12.91 1.06
N LEU A 20 8.87 13.90 1.38
CA LEU A 20 7.95 14.53 0.43
C LEU A 20 8.65 15.48 -0.55
N THR A 21 9.89 15.91 -0.23
CA THR A 21 10.65 16.93 -0.96
C THR A 21 11.77 16.38 -1.84
N LYS A 22 12.24 15.14 -1.62
CA LYS A 22 13.31 14.53 -2.42
C LYS A 22 12.77 13.55 -3.48
N GLY A 23 12.74 14.02 -4.73
CA GLY A 23 12.99 13.21 -5.92
C GLY A 23 12.25 11.88 -6.01
N LEU A 24 10.95 11.89 -5.77
CA LEU A 24 10.08 10.76 -6.05
C LEU A 24 10.04 10.54 -7.57
N ILE A 25 10.29 9.30 -8.01
CA ILE A 25 10.23 8.94 -9.44
C ILE A 25 8.78 9.15 -9.89
N SER A 26 8.57 10.21 -10.69
CA SER A 26 7.24 10.65 -11.09
C SER A 26 6.42 9.52 -11.73
N GLY A 27 5.25 9.26 -11.16
CA GLY A 27 4.28 8.26 -11.60
C GLY A 27 4.34 6.91 -10.88
N LEU A 28 5.34 6.67 -10.01
CA LEU A 28 5.49 5.42 -9.25
C LEU A 28 5.52 5.63 -7.74
N GLU A 29 5.51 6.88 -7.29
CA GLU A 29 5.64 7.23 -5.90
C GLU A 29 4.37 7.00 -5.09
N ILE A 30 4.58 6.60 -3.84
CA ILE A 30 3.55 6.69 -2.81
C ILE A 30 3.86 7.87 -1.91
N ARG A 31 2.91 8.80 -1.84
CA ARG A 31 2.86 9.81 -0.79
C ARG A 31 1.74 9.47 0.21
N PRO A 32 1.81 9.95 1.46
CA PRO A 32 0.77 9.72 2.47
C PRO A 32 -0.65 10.09 1.99
N GLU A 33 -0.77 11.20 1.26
CA GLU A 33 -2.05 11.74 0.80
C GLU A 33 -2.76 10.78 -0.17
N VAL A 34 -1.98 10.01 -0.94
CA VAL A 34 -2.48 9.02 -1.89
C VAL A 34 -3.28 7.91 -1.20
N PHE A 35 -2.97 7.59 0.07
CA PHE A 35 -3.73 6.58 0.82
C PHE A 35 -5.13 7.07 1.21
N GLY A 36 -5.28 8.37 1.47
CA GLY A 36 -6.57 9.00 1.78
C GLY A 36 -7.58 8.85 0.66
N GLU A 37 -7.12 8.78 -0.59
CA GLU A 37 -7.98 8.57 -1.76
C GLU A 37 -8.09 7.09 -2.15
N ARG A 38 -6.96 6.37 -2.19
CA ARG A 38 -6.92 4.99 -2.70
C ARG A 38 -7.58 4.00 -1.77
N VAL A 39 -7.47 4.16 -0.45
CA VAL A 39 -8.05 3.20 0.49
C VAL A 39 -9.59 3.25 0.45
N PRO A 40 -10.24 4.42 0.49
CA PRO A 40 -11.69 4.51 0.25
C PRO A 40 -12.11 3.98 -1.12
N ALA A 41 -11.37 4.30 -2.19
CA ALA A 41 -11.68 3.79 -3.53
C ALA A 41 -11.62 2.25 -3.58
N LEU A 42 -10.59 1.63 -3.01
CA LEU A 42 -10.48 0.17 -2.93
C LEU A 42 -11.63 -0.45 -2.13
N ARG A 43 -12.05 0.18 -1.02
CA ARG A 43 -13.16 -0.26 -0.17
C ARG A 43 -14.53 -0.08 -0.83
N ALA A 44 -14.68 0.89 -1.74
CA ALA A 44 -15.89 1.05 -2.54
C ALA A 44 -16.06 -0.09 -3.56
N HIS A 45 -14.94 -0.66 -4.03
CA HIS A 45 -14.95 -1.73 -5.04
C HIS A 45 -14.84 -3.13 -4.46
N LEU A 46 -14.26 -3.27 -3.26
CA LEU A 46 -13.98 -4.55 -2.62
C LEU A 46 -14.54 -4.65 -1.21
N HIS A 47 -15.22 -5.76 -0.92
CA HIS A 47 -15.62 -6.16 0.42
C HIS A 47 -14.71 -7.25 0.97
N GLY A 48 -14.59 -7.30 2.30
CA GLY A 48 -13.82 -8.35 2.98
C GLY A 48 -12.33 -8.35 2.65
N ILE A 49 -11.75 -7.19 2.32
CA ILE A 49 -10.35 -7.05 1.89
C ILE A 49 -9.41 -7.72 2.90
N GLN A 50 -8.58 -8.63 2.40
CA GLN A 50 -7.46 -9.27 3.08
C GLN A 50 -6.17 -8.91 2.36
N ILE A 51 -5.13 -8.59 3.12
CA ILE A 51 -3.79 -8.29 2.60
C ILE A 51 -2.81 -9.28 3.23
N ALA A 52 -1.99 -9.92 2.41
CA ALA A 52 -0.95 -10.84 2.86
C ALA A 52 0.40 -10.45 2.25
N VAL A 53 1.45 -10.43 3.09
CA VAL A 53 2.85 -10.33 2.62
C VAL A 53 3.27 -11.73 2.18
N LEU A 54 3.43 -11.93 0.87
CA LEU A 54 3.87 -13.21 0.30
C LEU A 54 5.38 -13.39 0.41
N ARG A 55 6.11 -12.28 0.31
CA ARG A 55 7.58 -12.24 0.43
C ARG A 55 8.01 -10.85 0.87
N HIS A 56 9.10 -10.79 1.61
CA HIS A 56 9.84 -9.56 1.82
C HIS A 56 11.34 -9.81 1.67
N VAL A 57 12.07 -8.76 1.33
CA VAL A 57 13.53 -8.74 1.29
C VAL A 57 13.99 -7.43 1.92
N GLU A 58 14.92 -7.54 2.85
CA GLU A 58 15.58 -6.40 3.48
C GLU A 58 17.01 -6.29 2.96
N CYS A 59 17.40 -5.08 2.58
CA CYS A 59 18.75 -4.80 2.07
C CYS A 59 19.19 -3.39 2.47
N GLY A 60 20.07 -3.30 3.47
CA GLY A 60 20.48 -2.02 4.04
C GLY A 60 19.28 -1.28 4.62
N HIS A 61 19.01 -0.08 4.10
CA HIS A 61 17.85 0.72 4.51
C HIS A 61 16.59 0.46 3.68
N TRP A 62 16.59 -0.54 2.81
CA TRP A 62 15.47 -0.86 1.94
C TRP A 62 14.67 -2.07 2.41
N LEU A 63 13.36 -1.98 2.29
CA LEU A 63 12.41 -3.08 2.38
C LEU A 63 11.69 -3.19 1.03
N TRP A 64 11.74 -4.36 0.42
CA TRP A 64 10.86 -4.72 -0.68
C TRP A 64 9.86 -5.76 -0.20
N THR A 65 8.60 -5.64 -0.65
CA THR A 65 7.54 -6.58 -0.34
C THR A 65 6.78 -7.00 -1.59
N LEU A 66 6.40 -8.27 -1.65
CA LEU A 66 5.39 -8.80 -2.55
C LEU A 66 4.12 -9.05 -1.74
N LEU A 67 3.03 -8.42 -2.15
CA LEU A 67 1.74 -8.42 -1.47
C LEU A 67 0.69 -9.13 -2.31
N LYS A 68 -0.25 -9.80 -1.64
CA LYS A 68 -1.52 -10.25 -2.23
C LYS A 68 -2.66 -9.51 -1.55
N VAL A 69 -3.51 -8.90 -2.36
CA VAL A 69 -4.78 -8.31 -1.94
C VAL A 69 -5.90 -9.18 -2.48
N ALA A 70 -6.82 -9.59 -1.61
CA ALA A 70 -7.96 -10.41 -1.99
C ALA A 70 -9.24 -9.88 -1.34
N GLY A 71 -10.37 -10.07 -2.00
CA GLY A 71 -11.67 -9.67 -1.49
C GLY A 71 -12.81 -10.18 -2.37
N LYS A 72 -13.98 -9.59 -2.21
CA LYS A 72 -15.14 -9.80 -3.08
C LYS A 72 -15.48 -8.50 -3.80
N SER A 73 -15.78 -8.57 -5.09
CA SER A 73 -16.29 -7.42 -5.85
C SER A 73 -17.59 -6.92 -5.22
N ALA A 74 -17.67 -5.62 -4.95
CA ALA A 74 -18.88 -4.97 -4.44
C ALA A 74 -20.05 -5.05 -5.45
N GLN A 75 -19.75 -5.11 -6.74
CA GLN A 75 -20.75 -5.16 -7.80
C GLN A 75 -21.28 -6.58 -8.05
N THR A 76 -20.41 -7.59 -8.01
CA THR A 76 -20.75 -8.95 -8.47
C THR A 76 -20.69 -10.01 -7.37
N ALA A 77 -20.21 -9.67 -6.18
CA ALA A 77 -19.90 -10.58 -5.07
C ALA A 77 -18.88 -11.70 -5.38
N ARG A 78 -18.30 -11.73 -6.60
CA ARG A 78 -17.28 -12.70 -6.99
C ARG A 78 -15.98 -12.43 -6.26
N SER A 79 -15.24 -13.49 -5.95
CA SER A 79 -13.88 -13.38 -5.44
C SER A 79 -12.97 -12.73 -6.48
N VAL A 80 -12.23 -11.73 -6.04
CA VAL A 80 -11.23 -11.02 -6.84
C VAL A 80 -9.97 -10.86 -6.02
N GLY A 81 -8.83 -10.80 -6.70
CA GLY A 81 -7.56 -10.60 -6.05
C GLY A 81 -6.49 -10.20 -7.03
N PHE A 82 -5.54 -9.43 -6.53
CA PHE A 82 -4.41 -8.96 -7.30
C PHE A 82 -3.15 -9.01 -6.44
N THR A 83 -2.00 -8.99 -7.10
CA THR A 83 -0.71 -8.86 -6.45
C THR A 83 -0.16 -7.45 -6.61
N GLY A 84 0.62 -7.01 -5.65
CA GLY A 84 1.35 -5.76 -5.73
C GLY A 84 2.74 -5.89 -5.15
N GLN A 85 3.58 -4.91 -5.46
CA GLN A 85 4.88 -4.75 -4.87
C GLN A 85 4.97 -3.37 -4.23
N LEU A 86 5.64 -3.32 -3.08
CA LEU A 86 5.93 -2.08 -2.38
C LEU A 86 7.40 -2.11 -1.97
N THR A 87 8.14 -1.11 -2.42
CA THR A 87 9.54 -0.88 -2.08
C THR A 87 9.62 0.39 -1.26
N MET A 88 10.28 0.35 -0.10
CA MET A 88 10.42 1.49 0.79
C MET A 88 11.87 1.62 1.27
N ARG A 89 12.36 2.85 1.35
CA ARG A 89 13.62 3.18 2.02
C ARG A 89 13.34 3.84 3.36
N PHE A 90 14.12 3.49 4.37
CA PHE A 90 13.97 3.98 5.74
C PHE A 90 15.13 4.88 6.15
N ARG A 91 14.85 5.81 7.07
CA ARG A 91 15.82 6.49 7.92
C ARG A 91 15.34 6.35 9.36
N GLY A 92 16.02 5.53 10.15
CA GLY A 92 15.48 5.11 11.45
C GLY A 92 14.14 4.40 11.25
N GLU A 93 13.12 4.88 11.95
CA GLU A 93 11.75 4.33 11.88
C GLU A 93 10.86 5.02 10.81
N LYS A 94 11.41 5.97 10.05
CA LYS A 94 10.64 6.76 9.08
C LYS A 94 10.88 6.31 7.64
N ILE A 95 9.80 6.24 6.87
CA ILE A 95 9.83 6.03 5.42
C ILE A 95 10.28 7.33 4.76
N VAL A 96 11.34 7.25 3.97
CA VAL A 96 11.93 8.39 3.25
C VAL A 96 11.74 8.29 1.74
N GLU A 97 11.47 7.10 1.22
CA GLU A 97 11.06 6.84 -0.17
C GLU A 97 10.11 5.64 -0.21
N ALA A 98 9.09 5.67 -1.08
CA ALA A 98 8.18 4.55 -1.28
C ALA A 98 7.72 4.47 -2.74
N TYR A 99 7.75 3.26 -3.31
CA TYR A 99 7.34 2.96 -4.67
C TYR A 99 6.40 1.77 -4.69
N ASN A 100 5.31 1.86 -5.45
CA ASN A 100 4.37 0.75 -5.57
C ASN A 100 4.07 0.39 -7.01
N THR A 101 3.75 -0.88 -7.21
CA THR A 101 3.20 -1.37 -8.47
C THR A 101 2.15 -2.43 -8.16
N HIS A 102 1.06 -2.45 -8.92
CA HIS A 102 0.01 -3.45 -8.77
C HIS A 102 -0.28 -4.07 -10.12
N ASP A 103 -0.49 -5.38 -10.12
CA ASP A 103 -1.02 -6.08 -11.29
C ASP A 103 -2.53 -5.90 -11.33
N VAL A 104 -2.97 -4.85 -12.02
CA VAL A 104 -4.39 -4.53 -12.19
C VAL A 104 -5.05 -5.36 -13.30
N ILE A 105 -4.29 -6.12 -14.10
CA ILE A 105 -4.86 -7.01 -15.13
C ILE A 105 -5.70 -8.10 -14.48
N ALA A 106 -5.32 -8.55 -13.28
CA ALA A 106 -6.07 -9.53 -12.50
C ALA A 106 -7.47 -9.04 -12.05
N LEU A 107 -7.81 -7.77 -12.28
CA LEU A 107 -9.12 -7.18 -11.96
C LEU A 107 -10.02 -6.93 -13.19
N LEU A 108 -9.50 -7.15 -14.41
CA LEU A 108 -10.30 -7.14 -15.65
C LEU A 108 -11.19 -8.38 -15.74
#